data_AF-A0A5R2MWN1-F1
#
_entry.id   AF-A0A5R2MWN1-F1
#
_cell.length_a   1.000
_cell.length_b   1.000
_cell.length_c   1.000
_cell.angle_alpha   90.00
_cell.angle_beta   90.00
_cell.angle_gamma   90.00
#
_symmetry.space_group_name_H-M   'P 1'
#
loop_
_entity.id
_entity.type
_entity.pdbx_description
1 polymer ?
#
loop_
_entity_poly.entity_id
_entity_poly.type
_entity_poly.pdbx_seq_one_letter_code
_entity_poly.pdbx_strand_id
1 'polypeptide(L)'
;KEWHQEGSQVFVTVKSTKPIDDRNIRYLDRSDAFDDTKIESKSPDGLEVTMSASVKQQYFLFGTDNTGRDLLSRTLMAGRISLAIGLLAGIVAVVIGVIYGAAAG
;
A
#
# COMPACT_ATOMS: atom_id res chain seq x y z
N LYS A 1 -18.31 2.96 21.62
CA LYS A 1 -17.23 2.56 20.69
C LYS A 1 -16.25 3.72 20.66
N GLU A 2 -15.34 3.76 21.62
CA GLU A 2 -14.25 4.74 21.61
C GLU A 2 -13.07 4.08 20.91
N TRP A 3 -12.71 4.64 19.76
CA TRP A 3 -11.41 4.43 19.16
C TRP A 3 -10.72 5.79 19.16
N HIS A 4 -9.42 5.81 19.42
CA HIS A 4 -8.60 7.00 19.32
C HIS A 4 -7.26 6.63 18.70
N GLN A 5 -6.60 7.61 18.10
CA GLN A 5 -5.32 7.42 17.42
C GLN A 5 -4.32 8.40 18.00
N GLU A 6 -3.16 7.89 18.40
CA GLU A 6 -2.01 8.69 18.80
C GLU A 6 -0.85 8.37 17.86
N GLY A 7 -0.54 9.32 16.96
CA GLY A 7 0.50 9.12 15.94
C GLY A 7 0.18 7.93 15.03
N SER A 8 1.04 6.90 15.06
CA SER A 8 0.87 5.67 14.28
C SER A 8 0.17 4.55 15.06
N GLN A 9 -0.17 4.74 16.33
CA GLN A 9 -0.87 3.74 17.12
C GLN A 9 -2.38 4.04 17.18
N VAL A 10 -3.18 3.01 16.98
CA VAL A 10 -4.63 3.06 17.11
C VAL A 10 -5.05 2.22 18.30
N PHE A 11 -5.83 2.82 19.18
CA PHE A 11 -6.41 2.18 20.34
C PHE A 11 -7.89 1.92 20.07
N VAL A 12 -8.33 0.68 20.26
CA VAL A 12 -9.70 0.25 20.03
C VAL A 12 -10.24 -0.44 21.27
N THR A 13 -11.33 0.07 21.83
CA THR A 13 -12.07 -0.59 22.90
C THR A 13 -13.21 -1.41 22.32
N VAL A 14 -13.14 -2.73 22.50
CA VAL A 14 -14.12 -3.69 21.98
C VAL A 14 -14.93 -4.27 23.14
N LYS A 15 -16.26 -4.28 22.99
CA LYS A 15 -17.19 -4.97 23.89
C LYS A 15 -17.72 -6.24 23.21
N SER A 16 -17.74 -7.34 23.94
CA SER A 16 -18.23 -8.64 23.48
C SER A 16 -19.24 -9.21 24.47
N THR A 17 -20.21 -9.99 23.97
CA THR A 17 -21.18 -10.74 24.79
C THR A 17 -20.61 -12.06 25.30
N LYS A 18 -19.40 -12.44 24.87
CA LYS A 18 -18.64 -13.62 25.33
C LYS A 18 -17.23 -13.20 25.74
N PRO A 19 -16.58 -13.92 26.68
CA PRO A 19 -15.18 -13.65 27.05
C PRO A 19 -14.28 -13.64 25.82
N ILE A 20 -13.47 -12.60 25.69
CA ILE A 20 -12.54 -12.45 24.56
C ILE A 20 -11.28 -13.29 24.84
N ASP A 21 -10.96 -14.22 23.91
CA ASP A 21 -9.70 -15.00 23.92
C ASP A 21 -8.55 -14.14 23.40
N ASP A 22 -7.47 -14.07 24.17
CA ASP A 22 -6.31 -13.23 23.89
C ASP A 22 -5.59 -13.66 22.60
N ARG A 23 -5.74 -14.92 22.15
CA ARG A 23 -5.17 -15.41 20.89
C ARG A 23 -5.76 -14.75 19.65
N ASN A 24 -6.95 -14.16 19.77
CA ASN A 24 -7.61 -13.53 18.63
C ASN A 24 -6.91 -12.25 18.15
N ILE A 25 -6.07 -11.62 18.98
CA ILE A 25 -5.31 -10.43 18.57
C ILE A 25 -4.31 -10.73 17.44
N ARG A 26 -3.85 -12.00 17.33
CA ARG A 26 -2.94 -12.43 16.26
C ARG A 26 -3.57 -12.35 14.87
N TYR A 27 -4.89 -12.28 14.77
CA TYR A 27 -5.55 -12.06 13.48
C TYR A 27 -5.39 -10.61 13.00
N LEU A 28 -5.20 -9.65 13.92
CA LEU A 28 -4.97 -8.25 13.57
C LEU A 28 -3.56 -8.06 13.00
N ASP A 29 -2.55 -8.70 13.58
CA ASP A 29 -1.17 -8.75 13.04
C ASP A 29 -1.05 -9.49 11.70
N ARG A 30 -2.06 -10.29 11.33
CA ARG A 30 -2.09 -10.94 10.01
C ARG A 30 -2.63 -10.03 8.92
N SER A 31 -3.20 -8.89 9.28
CA SER A 31 -3.60 -7.89 8.31
C SER A 31 -2.36 -7.19 7.75
N ASP A 32 -2.44 -6.74 6.50
CA ASP A 32 -1.43 -5.89 5.86
C ASP A 32 -1.48 -4.43 6.35
N ALA A 33 -2.47 -4.10 7.19
CA ALA A 33 -2.77 -2.77 7.68
C ALA A 33 -2.27 -2.50 9.12
N PHE A 34 -2.20 -3.54 9.97
CA PHE A 34 -1.86 -3.43 11.39
C PHE A 34 -0.67 -4.32 11.77
N ASP A 35 0.17 -3.85 12.68
CA ASP A 35 1.34 -4.57 13.19
C ASP A 35 1.51 -4.32 14.71
N ASP A 36 2.26 -5.20 15.39
CA ASP A 36 2.55 -5.16 16.84
C ASP A 36 1.31 -4.99 17.74
N THR A 37 0.28 -5.81 17.52
CA THR A 37 -0.98 -5.74 18.27
C THR A 37 -0.80 -6.14 19.73
N LYS A 38 -1.19 -5.28 20.67
CA LYS A 38 -1.11 -5.50 22.12
C LYS A 38 -2.45 -5.34 22.81
N ILE A 39 -2.60 -6.02 23.94
CA ILE A 39 -3.75 -5.85 24.85
C ILE A 39 -3.30 -4.91 25.97
N GLU A 40 -3.92 -3.74 26.04
CA GLU A 40 -3.59 -2.69 27.01
C GLU A 40 -4.38 -2.87 28.32
N SER A 41 -5.67 -3.21 28.22
CA SER A 41 -6.49 -3.46 29.41
C SER A 41 -7.64 -4.43 29.12
N LYS A 42 -8.03 -5.18 30.15
CA LYS A 42 -9.14 -6.14 30.12
C LYS A 42 -10.00 -5.93 31.36
N SER A 43 -11.31 -5.81 31.17
CA SER A 43 -12.27 -5.73 32.27
C SER A 43 -12.30 -7.03 33.08
N PRO A 44 -12.59 -7.00 34.40
CA PRO A 44 -12.62 -8.18 35.26
C PRO A 44 -13.59 -9.29 34.79
N ASP A 45 -14.62 -8.92 34.04
CA ASP A 45 -15.60 -9.83 33.42
C ASP A 45 -15.13 -10.43 32.07
N GLY A 46 -14.01 -9.94 31.53
CA GLY A 46 -13.46 -10.35 30.24
C GLY A 46 -14.31 -9.95 29.03
N LEU A 47 -15.32 -9.09 29.24
CA LEU A 47 -16.27 -8.66 28.21
C LEU A 47 -15.83 -7.38 27.48
N GLU A 48 -14.90 -6.63 28.07
CA GLU A 48 -14.34 -5.41 27.50
C GLU A 48 -12.81 -5.51 27.44
N VAL A 49 -12.25 -5.27 26.26
CA VAL A 49 -10.80 -5.29 26.01
C VAL A 49 -10.42 -4.03 25.21
N THR A 50 -9.42 -3.32 25.69
CA THR A 50 -8.74 -2.26 24.94
C THR A 50 -7.46 -2.83 24.33
N MET A 51 -7.36 -2.77 23.02
CA MET A 51 -6.20 -3.21 22.25
C MET A 51 -5.56 -2.02 21.55
N SER A 52 -4.24 -2.04 21.42
CA SER A 52 -3.45 -1.11 20.62
C SER A 52 -2.85 -1.85 19.43
N ALA A 53 -2.79 -1.20 18.27
CA ALA A 53 -2.10 -1.73 17.10
C ALA A 53 -1.42 -0.58 16.35
N SER A 54 -0.24 -0.84 15.79
CA SER A 54 0.45 0.13 14.94
C SER A 54 -0.11 0.06 13.52
N VAL A 55 -0.50 1.21 12.97
CA VAL A 55 -1.01 1.32 11.59
C VAL A 55 0.15 1.57 10.65
N LYS A 56 0.25 0.73 9.61
CA LYS A 56 1.23 0.93 8.54
C LYS A 56 0.76 2.03 7.60
N GLN A 57 1.38 3.20 7.69
CA GLN A 57 1.12 4.28 6.75
C GLN A 57 1.78 3.99 5.41
N GLN A 58 0.98 3.91 4.35
CA GLN A 58 1.46 3.79 2.98
C GLN A 58 1.35 5.13 2.27
N TYR A 59 2.44 5.55 1.62
CA TYR A 59 2.49 6.80 0.85
C TYR A 59 2.39 6.50 -0.64
N PHE A 60 1.39 7.09 -1.29
CA PHE A 60 1.17 6.97 -2.73
C PHE A 60 1.50 8.29 -3.40
N LEU A 61 2.70 8.40 -3.99
CA LEU A 61 3.21 9.66 -4.54
C LEU A 61 2.29 10.26 -5.62
N PHE A 62 1.72 9.41 -6.49
CA PHE A 62 0.76 9.84 -7.52
C PHE A 62 -0.69 9.52 -7.12
N GLY A 63 -0.92 9.15 -5.85
CA GLY A 63 -2.21 8.69 -5.36
C GLY A 63 -2.56 7.27 -5.80
N THR A 64 -3.81 6.91 -5.56
CA THR A 64 -4.39 5.61 -5.90
C THR A 64 -5.52 5.74 -6.91
N ASP A 65 -5.82 4.67 -7.64
CA ASP A 65 -7.05 4.60 -8.44
C ASP A 65 -8.31 4.41 -7.56
N ASN A 66 -9.49 4.35 -8.19
CA ASN A 66 -10.78 4.13 -7.52
C ASN A 66 -10.86 2.79 -6.75
N THR A 67 -9.90 1.87 -6.96
CA THR A 67 -9.81 0.57 -6.28
C THR A 67 -8.66 0.55 -5.25
N GLY A 68 -8.00 1.68 -5.01
CA GLY A 68 -6.91 1.79 -4.02
C GLY A 68 -5.55 1.28 -4.52
N ARG A 69 -5.37 1.04 -5.82
CA ARG A 69 -4.09 0.56 -6.36
C ARG A 69 -3.14 1.73 -6.64
N ASP A 70 -1.84 1.53 -6.39
CA ASP A 70 -0.80 2.54 -6.63
C ASP A 70 -0.70 2.96 -8.11
N LEU A 71 -0.81 4.28 -8.36
CA LEU A 71 -0.70 4.87 -9.69
C LEU A 71 0.75 5.05 -10.15
N LEU A 72 1.69 5.28 -9.23
CA LEU A 72 3.09 5.51 -9.61
C LEU A 72 3.68 4.23 -10.22
N SER A 73 3.57 3.10 -9.52
CA SER A 73 4.08 1.81 -10.00
C SER A 73 3.52 1.44 -11.38
N ARG A 74 2.22 1.71 -11.61
CA ARG A 74 1.57 1.45 -12.89
C ARG A 74 2.10 2.34 -14.01
N THR A 75 2.29 3.62 -13.71
CA THR A 75 2.84 4.61 -14.66
C THR A 75 4.26 4.24 -15.06
N LEU A 76 5.10 3.81 -14.12
CA LEU A 76 6.47 3.37 -14.41
C LEU A 76 6.50 2.11 -15.28
N MET A 77 5.61 1.14 -15.01
CA MET A 77 5.50 -0.06 -15.85
C MET A 77 5.06 0.26 -17.27
N ALA A 78 4.09 1.15 -17.46
CA ALA A 78 3.68 1.62 -18.78
C ALA A 78 4.82 2.41 -19.46
N GLY A 79 5.49 3.29 -18.72
CA GLY A 79 6.61 4.09 -19.19
C GLY A 79 7.76 3.25 -19.74
N ARG A 80 8.08 2.11 -19.11
CA ARG A 80 9.10 1.16 -19.61
C ARG A 80 8.82 0.70 -21.04
N ILE A 81 7.58 0.37 -21.36
CA ILE A 81 7.20 -0.11 -22.70
C ILE A 81 7.21 1.06 -23.68
N SER A 82 6.64 2.21 -23.30
CA SER A 82 6.62 3.41 -24.14
C SER A 82 8.02 3.89 -24.50
N LEU A 83 8.95 3.89 -23.54
CA LEU A 83 10.35 4.25 -23.76
C LEU A 83 11.05 3.27 -24.71
N ALA A 84 10.81 1.97 -24.57
CA ALA A 84 11.40 0.98 -25.47
C ALA A 84 10.93 1.16 -26.92
N ILE A 85 9.64 1.41 -27.14
CA ILE A 85 9.08 1.66 -28.47
C ILE A 85 9.62 2.98 -29.04
N GLY A 86 9.63 4.06 -28.24
CA GLY A 86 10.16 5.35 -28.68
C GLY A 86 11.63 5.29 -29.07
N LEU A 87 12.45 4.58 -28.28
CA LEU A 87 13.87 4.38 -28.59
C LEU A 87 14.06 3.56 -29.88
N LEU A 88 13.32 2.45 -30.04
CA LEU A 88 13.38 1.62 -31.24
C LEU A 88 12.98 2.42 -32.49
N ALA A 89 11.89 3.18 -32.41
CA ALA A 89 11.44 4.05 -33.50
C ALA A 89 12.50 5.10 -33.85
N GLY A 90 13.14 5.72 -32.85
CA GLY A 90 14.23 6.66 -33.05
C GLY A 90 15.43 6.04 -33.77
N ILE A 91 15.86 4.84 -33.37
CA ILE A 91 16.96 4.12 -34.02
C ILE A 91 16.62 3.84 -35.49
N VAL A 92 15.41 3.34 -35.77
CA VAL A 92 14.96 3.06 -37.14
C VAL A 92 14.95 4.32 -38.00
N ALA A 93 14.42 5.42 -37.46
CA ALA A 93 14.38 6.71 -38.15
C ALA A 93 15.79 7.22 -38.48
N VAL A 94 16.74 7.11 -37.54
CA VAL A 94 18.14 7.48 -37.77
C VAL A 94 18.77 6.61 -38.86
N VAL A 95 18.60 5.28 -38.80
CA VAL A 95 19.18 4.36 -39.79
C VAL A 95 18.67 4.68 -41.20
N ILE A 96 17.36 4.81 -41.37
CA ILE A 96 16.75 5.10 -42.68
C ILE A 96 17.17 6.50 -43.15
N GLY A 97 17.10 7.50 -42.26
CA GLY A 97 17.44 8.88 -42.58
C GLY A 97 18.90 9.03 -43.02
N VAL A 98 19.83 8.33 -42.36
CA VAL A 98 21.25 8.35 -42.73
C VAL A 98 21.49 7.70 -44.09
N ILE A 99 20.89 6.53 -44.36
CA ILE A 99 21.05 5.83 -45.65
C ILE A 99 20.53 6.70 -46.81
N TYR A 100 19.32 7.24 -46.67
CA TYR A 100 18.74 8.09 -47.71
C TYR A 100 19.49 9.42 -47.86
N GLY A 101 19.88 10.04 -46.75
CA GLY A 101 20.65 11.28 -46.75
C GLY A 101 22.01 11.10 -47.45
N ALA A 102 22.70 9.99 -47.19
CA ALA A 102 23.96 9.67 -47.85
C ALA A 102 23.81 9.36 -49.34
N ALA A 103 22.67 8.82 -49.78
CA ALA A 103 22.42 8.52 -51.19
C ALA A 103 22.04 9.75 -52.03
N ALA A 104 21.45 10.77 -51.40
CA ALA A 104 20.97 11.99 -52.06
C ALA A 104 21.97 13.16 -52.00
N GLY A 105 22.99 13.07 -51.13
CA GLY A 105 24.05 14.07 -50.95
C GLY A 105 25.19 13.92 -51.94
#